data_AF-B9CZ20-F1
#
_entry.id   AF-B9CZ20-F1
#
_cell.length_a   1.000
_cell.length_b   1.000
_cell.length_c   1.000
_cell.angle_alpha   90.00
_cell.angle_beta   90.00
_cell.angle_gamma   90.00
#
_symmetry.space_group_name_H-M   'P 1'
#
loop_
_entity.id
_entity.type
_entity.pdbx_description
1 polymer ?
#
loop_
_entity_poly.entity_id
_entity_poly.type
_entity_poly.pdbx_seq_one_letter_code
_entity_poly.pdbx_strand_id
1 'polypeptide(L)'
;MKLIGHELVPYEPLFWRENAEQIEAGKQNLFKFDEAAIKRAQELGAQFCVEAENLNETIVANAAGAKFIVVPRELAIKAAKLAQDYLFDAQICVVIGGEGELAELAKTGADVAIFKNAVIGKDKR
;
A
#
# COMPACT_ATOMS: atom_id res chain seq x y z
N MET A 1 -5.07 10.82 -8.66
CA MET A 1 -4.33 9.56 -8.53
C MET A 1 -2.83 9.84 -8.60
N LYS A 2 -2.04 9.26 -7.70
CA LYS A 2 -0.57 9.25 -7.69
C LYS A 2 -0.05 7.99 -8.37
N LEU A 3 1.15 8.05 -8.94
CA LEU A 3 1.82 6.90 -9.57
C LEU A 3 3.11 6.57 -8.82
N ILE A 4 3.37 5.28 -8.60
CA ILE A 4 4.62 4.77 -8.03
C ILE A 4 5.16 3.70 -8.98
N GLY A 5 6.36 3.92 -9.54
CA GLY A 5 6.99 2.98 -10.49
C GLY A 5 6.90 3.36 -11.97
N HIS A 6 6.22 4.45 -12.31
CA HIS A 6 6.20 4.98 -13.67
C HIS A 6 7.51 5.74 -13.98
N GLU A 7 8.07 5.53 -15.17
CA GLU A 7 9.37 6.10 -15.59
C GLU A 7 9.46 7.65 -15.50
N LEU A 8 8.34 8.35 -15.74
CA LEU A 8 8.30 9.81 -15.77
C LEU A 8 7.95 10.46 -14.43
N VAL A 9 7.59 9.67 -13.41
CA VAL A 9 7.10 10.20 -12.12
C VAL A 9 8.05 9.81 -11.01
N PRO A 10 8.73 10.76 -10.33
CA PRO A 10 9.58 10.45 -9.19
C PRO A 10 8.81 9.73 -8.09
N TYR A 11 9.41 8.66 -7.56
CA TYR A 11 8.80 7.86 -6.50
C TYR A 11 9.86 7.30 -5.56
N GLU A 12 9.41 6.97 -4.35
CA GLU A 12 10.18 6.15 -3.41
C GLU A 12 9.70 4.69 -3.54
N PRO A 13 10.62 3.71 -3.65
CA PRO A 13 10.24 2.31 -3.80
C PRO A 13 9.64 1.73 -2.52
N LEU A 14 8.80 0.72 -2.69
CA LEU A 14 8.20 -0.05 -1.61
C LEU A 14 9.02 -1.33 -1.39
N PHE A 15 9.57 -1.51 -0.20
CA PHE A 15 10.39 -2.67 0.13
C PHE A 15 9.52 -3.75 0.77
N TRP A 16 9.36 -4.87 0.07
CA TRP A 16 8.60 -6.01 0.56
C TRP A 16 9.28 -6.65 1.77
N ARG A 17 8.50 -6.89 2.83
CA ARG A 17 8.95 -7.52 4.08
C ARG A 17 8.11 -8.76 4.35
N GLU A 18 8.78 -9.88 4.56
CA GLU A 18 8.15 -11.16 4.88
C GLU A 18 7.81 -11.27 6.38
N ASN A 19 8.51 -10.52 7.24
CA ASN A 19 8.30 -10.55 8.68
C ASN A 19 8.81 -9.27 9.38
N ALA A 20 8.52 -9.18 10.68
CA ALA A 20 8.88 -8.04 11.53
C ALA A 20 10.41 -7.79 11.62
N GLU A 21 11.25 -8.80 11.50
CA GLU A 21 12.71 -8.67 11.60
C GLU A 21 13.30 -7.89 10.43
N GLN A 22 12.62 -7.89 9.29
CA GLN A 22 13.04 -7.19 8.08
C GLN A 22 12.61 -5.72 8.07
N ILE A 23 11.84 -5.25 9.05
CA ILE A 23 11.38 -3.85 9.13
C ILE A 23 12.59 -2.94 9.36
N GLU A 24 12.76 -1.96 8.47
CA GLU A 24 13.87 -1.02 8.52
C GLU A 24 13.36 0.42 8.66
N ALA A 25 13.96 1.17 9.59
CA ALA A 25 13.75 2.61 9.68
C ALA A 25 14.25 3.31 8.40
N GLY A 26 13.59 4.41 8.02
CA GLY A 26 13.94 5.19 6.82
C GLY A 26 13.59 4.56 5.48
N LYS A 27 13.02 3.35 5.45
CA LYS A 27 12.46 2.72 4.25
C LYS A 27 10.93 2.68 4.29
N GLN A 28 10.30 2.61 3.12
CA GLN A 28 8.87 2.32 3.02
C GLN A 28 8.68 0.80 3.05
N ASN A 29 8.34 0.27 4.23
CA ASN A 29 8.15 -1.17 4.43
C ASN A 29 6.76 -1.58 3.95
N LEU A 30 6.66 -2.52 3.00
CA LEU A 30 5.39 -3.08 2.54
C LEU A 30 5.30 -4.55 2.98
N PHE A 31 4.22 -4.92 3.65
CA PHE A 31 3.98 -6.29 4.11
C PHE A 31 2.47 -6.59 4.13
N LYS A 32 2.10 -7.87 4.14
CA LYS A 32 0.72 -8.28 4.41
C LYS A 32 0.28 -7.84 5.79
N PHE A 33 -1.01 -7.64 6.01
CA PHE A 33 -1.54 -7.37 7.34
C PHE A 33 -1.01 -8.40 8.37
N ASP A 34 -0.14 -7.94 9.26
CA ASP A 34 0.55 -8.74 10.26
C ASP A 34 0.81 -7.88 11.50
N GLU A 35 0.29 -8.29 12.65
CA GLU A 35 0.36 -7.49 13.88
C GLU A 35 1.80 -7.27 14.36
N ALA A 36 2.69 -8.25 14.18
CA ALA A 36 4.07 -8.15 14.64
C ALA A 36 4.84 -7.13 13.80
N ALA A 37 4.66 -7.15 12.49
CA ALA A 37 5.26 -6.18 11.57
C ALA A 37 4.74 -4.75 11.81
N ILE A 38 3.43 -4.59 12.06
CA ILE A 38 2.84 -3.28 12.39
C ILE A 38 3.44 -2.74 13.70
N LYS A 39 3.43 -3.53 14.78
CA LYS A 39 3.99 -3.12 16.07
C LYS A 39 5.46 -2.74 15.94
N ARG A 40 6.23 -3.55 15.20
CA ARG A 40 7.64 -3.29 14.98
C ARG A 40 7.89 -2.00 14.20
N ALA A 41 7.08 -1.71 13.17
CA ALA A 41 7.17 -0.46 12.43
C ALA A 41 6.85 0.75 13.33
N GLN A 42 5.84 0.65 14.18
CA GLN A 42 5.48 1.69 15.15
C GLN A 42 6.59 1.93 16.17
N GLU A 43 7.17 0.87 16.76
CA GLU A 43 8.30 0.95 17.70
C GLU A 43 9.51 1.66 17.11
N LEU A 44 9.80 1.40 15.83
CA LEU A 44 10.93 2.00 15.12
C LEU A 44 10.63 3.39 14.54
N GLY A 45 9.38 3.87 14.62
CA GLY A 45 8.93 5.06 13.89
C GLY A 45 9.12 4.93 12.37
N ALA A 46 9.09 3.70 11.85
CA ALA A 46 9.32 3.41 10.45
C ALA A 46 8.05 3.67 9.62
N GLN A 47 8.23 4.16 8.39
CA GLN A 47 7.12 4.22 7.44
C GLN A 47 6.75 2.81 7.01
N PHE A 48 5.45 2.53 7.00
CA PHE A 48 4.94 1.24 6.57
C PHE A 48 3.67 1.35 5.72
N CYS A 49 3.47 0.31 4.94
CA CYS A 49 2.36 0.09 4.02
C CYS A 49 1.84 -1.32 4.27
N VAL A 50 0.54 -1.51 4.16
CA VAL A 50 -0.09 -2.80 4.43
C VAL A 50 -0.81 -3.29 3.19
N GLU A 51 -0.52 -4.53 2.79
CA GLU A 51 -1.37 -5.28 1.87
C GLU A 51 -2.52 -5.89 2.67
N ALA A 52 -3.73 -5.37 2.45
CA ALA A 52 -4.94 -5.73 3.16
C ALA A 52 -5.89 -6.51 2.24
N GLU A 53 -6.44 -7.62 2.72
CA GLU A 53 -7.29 -8.52 1.95
C GLU A 53 -8.79 -8.26 2.19
N ASN A 54 -9.14 -7.42 3.17
CA ASN A 54 -10.52 -7.05 3.49
C ASN A 54 -10.65 -5.66 4.13
N LEU A 55 -11.89 -5.18 4.32
CA LEU A 55 -12.16 -3.85 4.87
C LEU A 55 -11.77 -3.72 6.35
N ASN A 56 -11.83 -4.78 7.15
CA ASN A 56 -11.44 -4.71 8.56
C ASN A 56 -9.94 -4.43 8.67
N GLU A 57 -9.12 -5.15 7.90
CA GLU A 57 -7.67 -4.90 7.81
C GLU A 57 -7.38 -3.50 7.28
N THR A 58 -8.16 -3.01 6.32
CA THR A 58 -8.02 -1.64 5.78
C THR A 58 -8.24 -0.60 6.89
N ILE A 59 -9.31 -0.76 7.69
CA ILE A 59 -9.62 0.15 8.81
C ILE A 59 -8.50 0.13 9.85
N VAL A 60 -8.08 -1.07 10.25
CA VAL A 60 -7.04 -1.22 11.28
C VAL A 60 -5.70 -0.70 10.78
N ALA A 61 -5.32 -0.96 9.52
CA ALA A 61 -4.09 -0.45 8.93
C ALA A 61 -4.05 1.08 8.91
N ASN A 62 -5.17 1.73 8.53
CA ASN A 62 -5.27 3.19 8.59
C ASN A 62 -5.09 3.69 10.04
N ALA A 63 -5.85 3.14 10.99
CA ALA A 63 -5.77 3.53 12.39
C ALA A 63 -4.39 3.27 13.02
N ALA A 64 -3.66 2.28 12.53
CA ALA A 64 -2.29 1.96 12.96
C ALA A 64 -1.24 2.93 12.40
N GLY A 65 -1.59 3.79 11.44
CA GLY A 65 -0.70 4.77 10.82
C GLY A 65 -0.04 4.29 9.52
N ALA A 66 -0.63 3.33 8.81
CA ALA A 66 -0.13 2.94 7.49
C ALA A 66 -0.18 4.13 6.53
N LYS A 67 0.90 4.34 5.76
CA LYS A 67 0.96 5.38 4.73
C LYS A 67 0.15 5.00 3.50
N PHE A 68 0.27 3.74 3.09
CA PHE A 68 -0.44 3.16 1.96
C PHE A 68 -1.12 1.86 2.36
N ILE A 69 -2.33 1.65 1.87
CA ILE A 69 -3.06 0.39 2.02
C ILE A 69 -3.27 -0.19 0.62
N VAL A 70 -2.53 -1.25 0.32
CA VAL A 70 -2.59 -1.95 -0.95
C VAL A 70 -3.71 -2.98 -0.86
N VAL A 71 -4.71 -2.88 -1.75
CA VAL A 71 -5.88 -3.76 -1.74
C VAL A 71 -6.01 -4.50 -3.08
N PRO A 72 -6.65 -5.69 -3.09
CA PRO A 72 -7.10 -6.32 -4.32
C PRO A 72 -7.99 -5.38 -5.14
N ARG A 73 -7.93 -5.49 -6.47
CA ARG A 73 -8.64 -4.58 -7.38
C ARG A 73 -10.15 -4.61 -7.17
N GLU A 74 -10.70 -5.77 -6.87
CA GLU A 74 -12.11 -6.01 -6.54
C GLU A 74 -12.56 -5.31 -5.25
N LEU A 75 -11.62 -5.03 -4.33
CA LEU A 75 -11.88 -4.33 -3.07
C LEU A 75 -11.71 -2.81 -3.20
N ALA A 76 -10.99 -2.35 -4.23
CA ALA A 76 -10.60 -0.94 -4.40
C ALA A 76 -11.76 0.05 -4.31
N ILE A 77 -12.91 -0.23 -4.96
CA ILE A 77 -14.10 0.65 -4.91
C ILE A 77 -14.60 0.83 -3.48
N LYS A 78 -14.70 -0.27 -2.72
CA LYS A 78 -15.22 -0.24 -1.36
C LYS A 78 -14.21 0.41 -0.40
N ALA A 79 -12.94 0.08 -0.54
CA ALA A 79 -11.86 0.64 0.28
C ALA A 79 -11.69 2.15 0.04
N ALA A 80 -11.69 2.60 -1.23
CA ALA A 80 -11.60 4.02 -1.57
C ALA A 80 -12.80 4.82 -1.04
N LYS A 81 -14.02 4.30 -1.21
CA LYS A 81 -15.21 4.92 -0.64
C LYS A 81 -15.12 5.02 0.89
N LEU A 82 -14.69 3.96 1.56
CA LEU A 82 -14.49 3.95 3.00
C LEU A 82 -13.46 4.99 3.44
N ALA A 83 -12.33 5.07 2.74
CA ALA A 83 -11.29 6.05 3.02
C ALA A 83 -11.79 7.50 2.87
N GLN A 84 -12.65 7.77 1.87
CA GLN A 84 -13.27 9.08 1.67
C GLN A 84 -14.31 9.40 2.76
N ASP A 85 -15.21 8.46 3.06
CA ASP A 85 -16.29 8.64 4.03
C ASP A 85 -15.75 8.90 5.45
N TYR A 86 -14.60 8.28 5.79
CA TYR A 86 -13.97 8.38 7.11
C TYR A 86 -12.69 9.22 7.15
N LEU A 87 -12.35 9.92 6.06
CA LEU A 87 -11.17 10.78 5.96
C LEU A 87 -9.88 10.09 6.41
N PHE A 88 -9.58 8.93 5.82
CA PHE A 88 -8.37 8.17 6.13
C PHE A 88 -7.11 9.02 5.86
N ASP A 89 -6.13 8.91 6.76
CA ASP A 89 -4.79 9.47 6.55
C ASP A 89 -4.00 8.62 5.52
N ALA A 90 -4.31 7.33 5.45
CA ALA A 90 -3.72 6.38 4.51
C ALA A 90 -4.30 6.54 3.10
N GLN A 91 -3.47 6.35 2.07
CA GLN A 91 -3.96 6.32 0.68
C GLN A 91 -4.27 4.90 0.21
N ILE A 92 -5.39 4.70 -0.49
CA ILE A 92 -5.79 3.41 -1.04
C ILE A 92 -5.07 3.15 -2.36
N CYS A 93 -4.40 2.00 -2.44
CA CYS A 93 -3.47 1.67 -3.51
C CYS A 93 -3.85 0.36 -4.21
N VAL A 94 -3.58 0.27 -5.51
CA VAL A 94 -3.73 -0.97 -6.28
C VAL A 94 -2.46 -1.22 -7.10
N VAL A 95 -1.98 -2.47 -7.10
CA VAL A 95 -0.86 -2.88 -7.96
C VAL A 95 -1.35 -3.14 -9.38
N ILE A 96 -0.68 -2.57 -10.37
CA ILE A 96 -0.99 -2.71 -11.80
C ILE A 96 0.20 -3.28 -12.58
N GLY A 97 -0.10 -3.92 -13.71
CA GLY A 97 0.90 -4.42 -14.65
C GLY A 97 1.45 -3.34 -15.59
N GLY A 98 0.68 -2.29 -15.89
CA GLY A 98 1.13 -1.20 -16.75
C GLY A 98 0.12 -0.07 -16.97
N GLU A 99 0.55 0.96 -17.71
CA GLU A 99 -0.21 2.20 -17.94
C GLU A 99 -1.58 2.00 -18.58
N GLY A 100 -1.75 0.95 -19.40
CA GLY A 100 -3.02 0.62 -20.04
C GLY A 100 -4.17 0.34 -19.06
N GLU A 101 -3.87 0.10 -17.78
CA GLU A 101 -4.87 -0.14 -16.74
C GLU A 101 -5.33 1.13 -16.00
N LEU A 102 -4.64 2.26 -16.18
CA LEU A 102 -4.84 3.48 -15.38
C LEU A 102 -6.25 4.07 -15.53
N ALA A 103 -6.78 4.11 -16.75
CA ALA A 103 -8.11 4.66 -17.02
C ALA A 103 -9.22 3.84 -16.32
N GLU A 104 -9.10 2.51 -16.33
CA GLU A 104 -10.04 1.63 -15.62
C GLU A 104 -9.83 1.69 -14.11
N LEU A 105 -8.58 1.83 -13.64
CA LEU A 105 -8.29 1.99 -12.22
C LEU A 105 -8.86 3.30 -11.68
N ALA A 106 -8.84 4.39 -12.46
CA ALA A 106 -9.39 5.68 -12.03
C ALA A 106 -10.88 5.61 -11.68
N LYS A 107 -11.63 4.68 -12.28
CA LYS A 107 -13.05 4.45 -11.96
C LYS A 107 -13.27 3.84 -10.58
N THR A 108 -12.24 3.26 -9.96
CA THR A 108 -12.37 2.66 -8.62
C THR A 108 -12.29 3.69 -7.50
N GLY A 109 -11.78 4.89 -7.78
CA GLY A 109 -11.48 5.89 -6.75
C GLY A 109 -10.18 5.64 -5.99
N ALA A 110 -9.36 4.65 -6.39
CA ALA A 110 -8.06 4.43 -5.78
C ALA A 110 -7.16 5.68 -5.90
N ASP A 111 -6.46 6.00 -4.82
CA ASP A 111 -5.59 7.16 -4.73
C ASP A 111 -4.27 6.96 -5.46
N VAL A 112 -3.76 5.72 -5.48
CA VAL A 112 -2.42 5.40 -5.99
C VAL A 112 -2.42 4.15 -6.88
N ALA A 113 -1.77 4.25 -8.03
CA ALA A 113 -1.40 3.09 -8.85
C ALA A 113 0.07 2.72 -8.59
N ILE A 114 0.33 1.47 -8.21
CA ILE A 114 1.67 0.95 -7.95
C ILE A 114 2.05 -0.01 -9.08
N PHE A 115 3.08 0.32 -9.85
CA PHE A 115 3.62 -0.60 -10.84
C PHE A 115 4.47 -1.66 -10.14
N LYS A 116 4.41 -2.91 -10.63
CA LYS A 116 5.12 -4.05 -10.02
C LYS A 116 6.61 -3.79 -9.78
N ASN A 117 7.28 -3.12 -10.71
CA ASN A 117 8.71 -2.77 -10.62
C ASN A 117 9.06 -1.86 -9.42
N ALA A 118 8.09 -1.14 -8.85
CA ALA A 118 8.30 -0.33 -7.66
C ALA A 118 8.32 -1.12 -6.36
N VAL A 119 7.87 -2.38 -6.37
CA VAL A 119 7.89 -3.26 -5.21
C VAL A 119 9.15 -4.11 -5.24
N ILE A 120 10.11 -3.76 -4.39
CA ILE A 120 11.42 -4.41 -4.33
C ILE A 120 11.35 -5.61 -3.37
N GLY A 121 11.71 -6.80 -3.87
CA GLY A 121 11.90 -8.00 -3.05
C GLY A 121 10.71 -8.99 -3.01
N LYS A 122 9.55 -8.64 -3.59
CA LYS A 122 8.36 -9.52 -3.61
C LYS A 122 8.51 -10.72 -4.56
N ASP A 123 9.23 -10.55 -5.68
CA ASP A 123 9.38 -11.55 -6.74
C ASP A 123 10.58 -12.50 -6.58
N LYS A 124 11.25 -12.56 -5.42
CA LYS A 124 12.39 -13.49 -5.18
C LYS A 124 11.95 -14.93 -4.86
N ARG A 125 10.96 -15.48 -5.58
CA ARG A 125 10.51 -16.87 -5.46
C ARG A 125 10.61 -17.59 -6.81
#